data_AF-A0A8B6BPK1-F1
#
_entry.id   AF-A0A8B6BPK1-F1
#
_cell.length_a   1.000
_cell.length_b   1.000
_cell.length_c   1.000
_cell.angle_alpha   90.00
_cell.angle_beta   90.00
_cell.angle_gamma   90.00
#
_symmetry.space_group_name_H-M   'P 1'
#
loop_
_entity.id
_entity.type
_entity.pdbx_description
1 polymer ?
#
loop_
_entity_poly.entity_id
_entity_poly.type
_entity_poly.pdbx_seq_one_letter_code
_entity_poly.pdbx_strand_id
1 'polypeptide(L)'
;MIRFVDKGILPYKEDIIEDLPLSEKNKKAVDIFNNYKAHTGEKLLSHFNKYDIIPMSVPAACTDKLSPFDLSVNREYKEQLKYNFHDWYLAQVVPQLNKSY
;
A
#
# COMPACT_ATOMS: atom_id res chain seq x y z
N MET A 1 2.46 -5.97 12.13
CA MET A 1 3.43 -5.97 11.01
C MET A 1 4.11 -7.30 10.80
N ILE A 2 4.85 -7.88 11.76
CA ILE A 2 5.50 -9.20 11.58
C ILE A 2 4.56 -10.26 11.01
N ARG A 3 3.39 -10.47 11.64
CA ARG A 3 2.35 -11.40 11.12
C ARG A 3 1.91 -11.10 9.68
N PHE A 4 1.88 -9.84 9.29
CA PHE A 4 1.51 -9.44 7.92
C PHE A 4 2.63 -9.76 6.93
N VAL A 5 3.89 -9.59 7.33
CA VAL A 5 5.03 -10.07 6.55
C VAL A 5 4.94 -11.59 6.36
N ASP A 6 4.77 -12.33 7.46
CA ASP A 6 4.77 -13.80 7.44
C ASP A 6 3.62 -14.40 6.64
N LYS A 7 2.43 -13.79 6.72
CA LYS A 7 1.21 -14.35 6.11
C LYS A 7 0.79 -13.71 4.80
N GLY A 8 1.42 -12.60 4.42
CA GLY A 8 1.05 -11.82 3.25
C GLY A 8 2.24 -11.63 2.31
N ILE A 9 3.28 -10.96 2.79
CA ILE A 9 4.41 -10.57 1.94
C ILE A 9 5.26 -11.78 1.55
N LEU A 10 5.59 -12.68 2.50
CA LEU A 10 6.46 -13.83 2.20
C LEU A 10 5.84 -14.81 1.20
N PRO A 11 4.58 -15.27 1.37
CA PRO A 11 3.97 -16.17 0.40
C PRO A 11 3.93 -15.54 -1.00
N TYR A 12 3.55 -14.26 -1.09
CA TYR A 12 3.54 -13.56 -2.38
C TYR A 12 4.95 -13.46 -3.00
N LYS A 13 5.98 -13.19 -2.20
CA LYS A 13 7.37 -13.17 -2.69
C LYS A 13 7.79 -14.53 -3.22
N GLU A 14 7.46 -15.61 -2.50
CA GLU A 14 7.78 -16.98 -2.87
C GLU A 14 7.10 -17.35 -4.20
N ASP A 15 5.80 -17.09 -4.33
CA ASP A 15 5.04 -17.30 -5.57
C ASP A 15 5.68 -16.58 -6.77
N ILE A 16 6.03 -15.29 -6.61
CA ILE A 16 6.65 -14.51 -7.69
C ILE A 16 8.05 -15.03 -8.06
N ILE A 17 8.82 -15.56 -7.09
CA ILE A 17 10.13 -16.14 -7.37
C ILE A 17 10.01 -17.48 -8.10
N GLU A 18 9.00 -18.29 -7.77
CA GLU A 18 8.73 -19.55 -8.46
C GLU A 18 8.28 -19.31 -9.92
N ASP A 19 7.48 -18.28 -10.15
CA ASP A 19 6.93 -17.95 -11.48
C ASP A 19 7.94 -17.29 -12.43
N LEU A 20 8.99 -16.66 -11.90
CA LEU A 20 9.96 -15.91 -12.69
C LEU A 20 11.29 -16.68 -12.84
N PRO A 21 11.92 -16.69 -14.03
CA PRO A 21 13.23 -17.32 -14.25
C PRO A 21 14.37 -16.48 -13.65
N LEU A 22 14.36 -16.30 -12.33
CA LEU A 22 15.32 -15.48 -11.60
C LEU A 22 16.56 -16.31 -11.26
N SER A 23 17.75 -15.73 -11.49
CA SER A 23 18.97 -16.28 -10.91
C SER A 23 18.98 -16.13 -9.39
N GLU A 24 19.76 -16.95 -8.67
CA GLU A 24 19.92 -16.84 -7.20
C GLU A 24 20.31 -15.41 -6.75
N LYS A 25 21.02 -14.65 -7.59
CA LYS A 25 21.41 -13.26 -7.30
C LYS A 25 20.25 -12.26 -7.38
N ASN A 26 19.13 -12.64 -8.02
CA ASN A 26 17.99 -11.78 -8.31
C ASN A 26 16.76 -12.08 -7.44
N LYS A 27 16.90 -12.90 -6.38
CA LYS A 27 15.80 -13.27 -5.48
C LYS A 27 15.54 -12.27 -4.35
N LYS A 28 16.30 -11.17 -4.28
CA LYS A 28 16.07 -10.10 -3.31
C LYS A 28 14.83 -9.30 -3.70
N ALA A 29 13.97 -9.04 -2.73
CA ALA A 29 12.79 -8.22 -2.93
C ALA A 29 13.01 -6.83 -2.33
N VAL A 30 12.30 -5.83 -2.85
CA VAL A 30 12.23 -4.49 -2.27
C VAL A 30 10.80 -4.28 -1.78
N ASP A 31 10.64 -3.92 -0.51
CA ASP A 31 9.36 -3.54 0.06
C ASP A 31 9.31 -2.03 0.23
N ILE A 32 8.39 -1.36 -0.47
CA ILE A 32 8.22 0.09 -0.47
C ILE A 32 7.00 0.44 0.36
N PHE A 33 7.20 1.16 1.47
CA PHE A 33 6.13 1.43 2.43
C PHE A 33 6.17 2.84 3.01
N ASN A 34 5.06 3.25 3.62
CA ASN A 34 4.96 4.56 4.28
C ASN A 34 5.79 4.61 5.57
N ASN A 35 6.40 5.76 5.88
CA ASN A 35 7.26 5.98 7.05
C ASN A 35 6.53 6.00 8.43
N TYR A 36 5.50 5.17 8.63
CA TYR A 36 4.82 5.02 9.92
C TYR A 36 5.72 4.30 10.93
N LYS A 37 5.62 4.67 12.22
CA LYS A 37 6.40 4.04 13.31
C LYS A 37 6.26 2.52 13.36
N ALA A 38 5.09 1.99 12.99
CA ALA A 38 4.86 0.55 12.95
C ALA A 38 5.70 -0.17 11.88
N HIS A 39 6.17 0.54 10.85
CA HIS A 39 6.95 0.01 9.73
C HIS A 39 8.46 0.22 9.91
N THR A 40 8.89 1.07 10.84
CA THR A 40 10.30 1.42 11.05
C THR A 40 10.92 0.82 12.31
N GLY A 41 10.17 0.00 13.05
CA GLY A 41 10.68 -0.68 14.23
C GLY A 41 11.77 -1.70 13.88
N GLU A 42 12.86 -1.71 14.66
CA GLU A 42 14.02 -2.60 14.45
C GLU A 42 13.65 -4.08 14.34
N LYS A 43 12.64 -4.52 15.11
CA LYS A 43 12.13 -5.89 15.07
C LYS A 43 11.62 -6.27 13.67
N LEU A 44 10.93 -5.33 13.01
CA LEU A 44 10.42 -5.55 11.65
C LEU A 44 11.54 -5.48 10.62
N LEU A 45 12.43 -4.50 10.73
CA LEU A 45 13.56 -4.36 9.79
C LEU A 45 14.50 -5.57 9.85
N SER A 46 14.78 -6.09 11.06
CA SER A 46 15.52 -7.34 11.25
C SER A 46 14.81 -8.53 10.64
N HIS A 47 13.47 -8.55 10.71
CA HIS A 47 12.66 -9.61 10.11
C HIS A 47 12.71 -9.56 8.58
N PHE A 48 12.67 -8.38 7.97
CA PHE A 48 12.86 -8.23 6.52
C PHE A 48 14.25 -8.69 6.05
N ASN A 49 15.30 -8.33 6.78
CA ASN A 49 16.66 -8.75 6.46
C ASN A 49 16.82 -10.28 6.47
N LYS A 50 16.13 -10.99 7.37
CA LYS A 50 16.15 -12.47 7.42
C LYS A 50 15.64 -13.11 6.12
N TYR A 51 14.75 -12.43 5.41
CA TYR A 51 14.12 -12.94 4.20
C TYR A 51 14.58 -12.19 2.94
N ASP A 52 15.75 -11.56 2.94
CA ASP A 52 16.31 -10.86 1.78
C ASP A 52 15.35 -9.81 1.19
N ILE A 53 14.59 -9.15 2.06
CA ILE A 53 13.74 -8.02 1.71
C ILE A 53 14.45 -6.74 2.10
N ILE A 54 14.61 -5.83 1.14
CA ILE A 54 15.17 -4.49 1.34
C ILE A 54 14.02 -3.54 1.68
N PRO A 55 13.92 -3.04 2.92
CA PRO A 55 12.90 -2.08 3.29
C PRO A 55 13.23 -0.69 2.75
N MET A 56 12.27 -0.04 2.07
CA MET A 56 12.40 1.32 1.57
C MET A 56 11.21 2.16 2.02
N SER A 57 11.46 3.19 2.84
CA SER A 57 10.40 4.08 3.30
C SER A 57 10.19 5.24 2.33
N VAL A 58 8.93 5.51 2.01
CA VAL A 58 8.51 6.72 1.32
C VAL A 58 8.51 7.88 2.31
N PRO A 59 9.13 9.03 1.98
CA PRO A 59 9.09 10.22 2.81
C PRO A 59 7.66 10.60 3.22
N ALA A 60 7.54 11.19 4.41
CA ALA A 60 6.25 11.66 4.91
C ALA A 60 5.61 12.64 3.90
N ALA A 61 4.29 12.52 3.73
CA ALA A 61 3.50 13.34 2.80
C ALA A 61 3.95 13.29 1.33
N CYS A 62 4.65 12.21 0.92
CA CYS A 62 5.06 12.00 -0.48
C CYS A 62 4.50 10.70 -1.07
N THR A 63 3.51 10.06 -0.43
CA THR A 63 3.02 8.75 -0.90
C THR A 63 2.31 8.87 -2.24
N ASP A 64 1.55 9.95 -2.43
CA ASP A 64 0.92 10.36 -3.70
C ASP A 64 1.92 10.63 -4.84
N LYS A 65 3.21 10.79 -4.53
CA LYS A 65 4.26 11.13 -5.50
C LYS A 65 5.29 10.04 -5.73
N LEU A 66 5.51 9.19 -4.73
CA LEU A 66 6.64 8.26 -4.69
C LEU A 66 6.23 6.83 -4.37
N SER A 67 5.03 6.58 -3.86
CA SER A 67 4.55 5.21 -3.63
C SER A 67 4.02 4.62 -4.94
N PRO A 68 4.60 3.53 -5.47
CA PRO A 68 4.11 2.92 -6.70
C PRO A 68 2.65 2.51 -6.61
N PHE A 69 2.18 2.09 -5.44
CA PHE A 69 0.79 1.72 -5.22
C PHE A 69 -0.14 2.93 -5.39
N ASP A 70 0.19 4.06 -4.77
CA ASP A 70 -0.63 5.28 -4.88
C ASP A 70 -0.51 5.97 -6.24
N LEU A 71 0.57 5.77 -6.99
CA LEU A 71 0.76 6.32 -8.34
C LEU A 71 0.09 5.48 -9.43
N SER A 72 -0.15 4.21 -9.15
CA SER A 72 -0.80 3.27 -10.06
C SER A 72 -2.29 3.13 -9.68
N VAL A 73 -2.84 1.93 -9.85
CA VAL A 73 -4.27 1.58 -9.79
C VAL A 73 -5.04 2.13 -8.58
N ASN A 74 -4.35 2.36 -7.46
CA ASN A 74 -5.00 2.87 -6.26
C ASN A 74 -5.50 4.31 -6.43
N ARG A 75 -4.85 5.13 -7.25
CA ARG A 75 -5.30 6.50 -7.51
C ARG A 75 -6.65 6.49 -8.20
N GLU A 76 -6.75 5.77 -9.32
CA GLU A 76 -7.97 5.69 -10.11
C GLU A 76 -9.11 5.09 -9.28
N TYR A 77 -8.81 4.06 -8.48
CA TYR A 77 -9.78 3.46 -7.57
C TYR A 77 -10.27 4.44 -6.48
N LYS A 78 -9.36 5.20 -5.86
CA LYS A 78 -9.71 6.22 -4.86
C LYS A 78 -10.54 7.35 -5.47
N GLU A 79 -10.23 7.76 -6.69
CA GLU A 79 -10.99 8.78 -7.40
C GLU A 79 -12.42 8.31 -7.67
N GLN A 80 -12.59 7.09 -8.18
CA GLN A 80 -13.91 6.51 -8.41
C GLN A 80 -14.73 6.43 -7.10
N LEU A 81 -14.13 5.98 -6.00
CA LEU A 81 -14.79 5.94 -4.70
C LEU A 81 -15.22 7.34 -4.22
N LYS A 82 -14.38 8.36 -4.45
CA LYS A 82 -14.73 9.74 -4.12
C LYS A 82 -15.92 10.24 -4.94
N TYR A 83 -15.97 9.96 -6.23
CA TYR A 83 -17.12 10.30 -7.07
C TYR A 83 -18.40 9.64 -6.56
N ASN A 84 -18.37 8.33 -6.32
CA ASN A 84 -19.52 7.60 -5.79
C ASN A 84 -19.99 8.16 -4.43
N PHE A 85 -19.04 8.54 -3.58
CA PHE A 85 -19.34 9.18 -2.30
C PHE A 85 -20.00 10.55 -2.48
N HIS A 86 -19.49 11.39 -3.40
CA HIS A 86 -20.09 12.70 -3.68
C HIS A 86 -21.52 12.56 -4.20
N ASP A 87 -21.78 11.65 -5.13
CA ASP A 87 -23.13 11.40 -5.65
C ASP A 87 -24.09 10.97 -4.54
N TRP A 88 -23.65 10.02 -3.71
CA TRP A 88 -24.43 9.59 -2.55
C TRP A 88 -24.69 10.75 -1.58
N TYR A 89 -23.66 11.53 -1.25
CA TYR A 89 -23.76 12.64 -0.31
C TYR A 89 -24.69 13.75 -0.80
N LEU A 90 -24.60 14.13 -2.08
CA LEU A 90 -25.51 15.09 -2.70
C LEU A 90 -26.96 14.61 -2.63
N ALA A 91 -27.21 13.32 -2.91
CA ALA A 91 -28.54 12.74 -2.80
C ALA A 91 -29.09 12.79 -1.36
N GLN A 92 -28.24 12.72 -0.34
CA GLN A 92 -28.68 12.86 1.06
C GLN A 92 -28.93 14.32 1.45
N VAL A 93 -28.06 15.25 1.04
CA VAL A 93 -28.03 16.62 1.58
C VAL A 93 -28.94 17.57 0.81
N VAL A 94 -28.99 17.50 -0.52
CA VAL A 94 -29.80 18.41 -1.35
C VAL A 94 -31.28 18.43 -0.93
N PRO A 95 -31.94 17.30 -0.67
CA PRO A 95 -33.34 17.31 -0.21
C PRO A 95 -33.54 17.99 1.16
N GLN A 96 -32.53 18.01 2.02
CA GLN A 96 -32.60 18.63 3.35
C GLN A 96 -32.43 20.15 3.25
N LEU A 97 -31.55 20.61 2.36
CA LEU A 97 -31.37 22.03 2.07
C LEU A 97 -32.62 22.63 1.45
N ASN A 98 -33.26 21.91 0.51
CA ASN A 98 -34.48 22.38 -0.15
C ASN A 98 -35.73 22.36 0.73
N LYS A 99 -35.70 21.70 1.90
CA LYS A 99 -36.79 21.73 2.89
C LYS A 99 -36.66 22.87 3.90
N SER A 100 -35.50 23.53 3.93
CA SER A 100 -35.18 24.58 4.91
C SER A 100 -35.37 26.00 4.35
N TYR A 101 -35.86 26.12 3.11
CA TYR A 101 -36.36 27.33 2.45
C TYR A 101 -37.85 27.17 2.15
#